data_AF-A0A8T4XI88-F1
#
_entry.id   AF-A0A8T4XI88-F1
#
_cell.length_a   1.000
_cell.length_b   1.000
_cell.length_c   1.000
_cell.angle_alpha   90.00
_cell.angle_beta   90.00
_cell.angle_gamma   90.00
#
_symmetry.space_group_name_H-M   'P 1'
#
loop_
_entity.id
_entity.type
_entity.pdbx_description
1 polymer ?
#
loop_
_entity_poly.entity_id
_entity_poly.type
_entity_poly.pdbx_seq_one_letter_code
_entity_poly.pdbx_strand_id
1 'polypeptide(L)'
;MIQENLRNIRLGMAIVMFDRDYGTLFFQDFMGYGSLIDDAEWLLERTPQRSWGFMIRPIFEGERYGLWIGEYGPGSNQIFREEILFDAGSSAISRLLSKYAEHRVDEGKLRRRLTLKTLRRRLSNSEIVRNFKHYICPLERFYRDCPHIEKIYRAIRERYSAGSRIRYSLISDIIFGIKQCDDVIICPLLSSPNALDTIINLNKALRSRRLGEMKIIDGSTVEIT
;
A
#
# COMPACT_ATOMS: atom_id res chain seq x y z
N MET A 1 -24.66 17.84 4.58
CA MET A 1 -25.53 17.07 5.50
C MET A 1 -24.75 16.11 6.42
N ILE A 2 -23.44 16.31 6.64
CA ILE A 2 -22.62 15.49 7.57
C ILE A 2 -22.31 16.26 8.88
N GLN A 3 -22.40 17.60 8.86
CA GLN A 3 -22.01 18.47 9.98
C GLN A 3 -22.86 18.33 11.26
N GLU A 4 -24.13 17.90 11.19
CA GLU A 4 -24.97 17.81 12.41
C GLU A 4 -24.72 16.56 13.27
N ASN A 5 -24.14 15.48 12.71
CA ASN A 5 -23.88 14.23 13.42
C ASN A 5 -22.52 14.19 14.17
N LEU A 6 -21.72 15.25 14.12
CA LEU A 6 -20.35 15.27 14.66
C LEU A 6 -20.24 15.74 16.11
N ARG A 7 -21.32 16.25 16.74
CA ARG A 7 -21.26 16.86 18.08
C ARG A 7 -20.84 15.89 19.20
N ASN A 8 -20.98 14.58 19.00
CA ASN A 8 -20.63 13.56 20.00
C ASN A 8 -19.47 12.66 19.56
N ILE A 9 -18.74 13.02 18.49
CA ILE A 9 -17.66 12.21 17.96
C ILE A 9 -16.33 12.65 18.59
N ARG A 10 -15.70 11.75 19.33
CA ARG A 10 -14.33 11.94 19.83
C ARG A 10 -13.33 11.45 18.80
N LEU A 11 -12.26 12.21 18.58
CA LEU A 11 -11.22 11.89 17.61
C LEU A 11 -10.09 11.09 18.25
N GLY A 12 -9.59 10.08 17.53
CA GLY A 12 -8.39 9.35 17.91
C GLY A 12 -7.12 10.12 17.62
N MET A 13 -6.07 9.78 18.37
CA MET A 13 -4.74 10.40 18.29
C MET A 13 -3.80 9.75 17.27
N ALA A 14 -4.32 8.86 16.42
CA ALA A 14 -3.57 8.27 15.33
C ALA A 14 -4.17 8.70 14.00
N ILE A 15 -3.34 9.13 13.06
CA ILE A 15 -3.73 9.33 11.67
C ILE A 15 -2.80 8.49 10.80
N VAL A 16 -3.36 7.79 9.82
CA VAL A 16 -2.58 7.08 8.81
C VAL A 16 -2.95 7.62 7.45
N MET A 17 -1.94 8.03 6.69
CA MET A 17 -2.11 8.55 5.34
C MET A 17 -1.58 7.54 4.31
N PHE A 18 -2.41 7.26 3.32
CA PHE A 18 -2.08 6.45 2.15
C PHE A 18 -1.96 7.36 0.94
N ASP A 19 -0.73 7.66 0.57
CA ASP A 19 -0.40 8.43 -0.61
C ASP A 19 -0.11 7.50 -1.80
N ARG A 20 -0.63 7.88 -2.97
CA ARG A 20 -0.52 7.11 -4.19
C ARG A 20 0.92 6.99 -4.69
N ASP A 21 1.76 8.00 -4.48
CA ASP A 21 3.14 8.05 -4.98
C ASP A 21 4.15 7.81 -3.85
N TYR A 22 3.84 8.26 -2.63
CA TYR A 22 4.77 8.24 -1.51
C TYR A 22 4.51 7.13 -0.47
N GLY A 23 3.50 6.30 -0.68
CA GLY A 23 3.23 5.13 0.14
C GLY A 23 2.44 5.46 1.41
N THR A 24 2.82 4.88 2.56
CA THR A 24 2.04 5.01 3.80
C THR A 24 2.83 5.74 4.88
N LEU A 25 2.24 6.79 5.42
CA LEU A 25 2.75 7.61 6.52
C LEU A 25 1.89 7.43 7.77
N PHE A 26 2.53 7.32 8.93
CA PHE A 26 1.89 7.06 10.21
C PHE A 26 2.17 8.22 11.15
N PHE A 27 1.13 8.75 11.77
CA PHE A 27 1.20 9.84 12.72
C PHE A 27 0.62 9.36 14.05
N GLN A 28 1.48 9.28 15.05
CA GLN A 28 1.15 8.96 16.43
C GLN A 28 1.01 10.27 17.22
N ASP A 29 0.25 10.27 18.31
CA ASP A 29 0.06 11.42 19.20
C ASP A 29 -0.48 12.69 18.50
N PHE A 30 -1.29 12.49 17.47
CA PHE A 30 -1.90 13.56 16.69
C PHE A 30 -3.08 14.19 17.44
N MET A 31 -2.88 15.38 18.00
CA MET A 31 -3.90 16.12 18.76
C MET A 31 -4.82 16.97 17.87
N GLY A 32 -4.25 17.66 16.88
CA GLY A 32 -4.97 18.55 15.96
C GLY A 32 -5.75 19.68 16.67
N TYR A 33 -6.68 20.28 15.93
CA TYR A 33 -7.68 21.25 16.35
C TYR A 33 -8.98 20.60 16.85
N GLY A 34 -9.11 19.27 16.77
CA GLY A 34 -10.31 18.55 17.17
C GLY A 34 -11.40 18.55 16.08
N SER A 35 -11.04 18.84 14.84
CA SER A 35 -11.92 18.83 13.67
C SER A 35 -11.36 17.88 12.62
N LEU A 36 -12.18 16.98 12.09
CA LEU A 36 -11.70 15.97 11.13
C LEU A 36 -11.08 16.61 9.88
N ILE A 37 -11.75 17.62 9.34
CA ILE A 37 -11.31 18.31 8.13
C ILE A 37 -10.09 19.18 8.44
N ASP A 38 -10.19 20.12 9.39
CA ASP A 38 -9.10 21.06 9.67
C ASP A 38 -7.80 20.35 10.06
N ASP A 39 -7.91 19.25 10.81
CA ASP A 39 -6.76 18.43 11.20
C ASP A 39 -6.08 17.76 10.00
N ALA A 40 -6.89 17.25 9.05
CA ALA A 40 -6.39 16.63 7.85
C ALA A 40 -5.78 17.67 6.89
N GLU A 41 -6.44 18.82 6.72
CA GLU A 41 -5.94 19.90 5.87
C GLU A 41 -4.64 20.50 6.42
N TRP A 42 -4.56 20.69 7.75
CA TRP A 42 -3.33 21.10 8.44
C TRP A 42 -2.17 20.12 8.21
N LEU A 43 -2.47 18.82 8.21
CA LEU A 43 -1.48 17.78 7.95
C LEU A 43 -1.05 17.78 6.47
N LEU A 44 -1.98 18.01 5.54
CA LEU A 44 -1.71 18.13 4.11
C LEU A 44 -0.82 19.34 3.80
N GLU A 45 -1.06 20.49 4.42
CA GLU A 45 -0.21 21.69 4.28
C GLU A 45 1.26 21.40 4.60
N ARG A 46 1.51 20.57 5.61
CA ARG A 46 2.85 20.21 6.10
C ARG A 46 3.42 18.94 5.47
N THR A 47 2.68 18.35 4.53
CA THR A 47 3.13 17.22 3.71
C THR A 47 3.35 17.71 2.27
N PRO A 48 4.56 18.20 1.93
CA PRO A 48 4.82 18.86 0.65
C PRO A 48 4.80 17.91 -0.56
N GLN A 49 4.98 16.61 -0.33
CA GLN A 49 5.00 15.57 -1.35
C GLN A 49 3.66 14.83 -1.35
N ARG A 50 2.65 15.40 -2.02
CA ARG A 50 1.28 14.85 -2.04
C ARG A 50 0.75 14.65 -3.45
N SER A 51 0.31 13.43 -3.72
CA SER A 51 -0.37 13.05 -4.95
C SER A 51 -1.87 12.88 -4.66
N TRP A 52 -2.52 11.86 -5.23
CA TRP A 52 -3.83 11.44 -4.74
C TRP A 52 -3.66 10.57 -3.50
N GLY A 53 -4.59 10.63 -2.56
CA GLY A 53 -4.52 9.74 -1.41
C GLY A 53 -5.72 9.80 -0.51
N PHE A 54 -5.65 9.05 0.58
CA PHE A 54 -6.65 9.13 1.64
C PHE A 54 -6.01 9.03 3.02
N MET A 55 -6.68 9.60 4.01
CA MET A 55 -6.35 9.49 5.41
C MET A 55 -7.37 8.62 6.13
N ILE A 56 -6.91 7.87 7.12
CA ILE A 56 -7.76 7.15 8.07
C ILE A 56 -7.50 7.72 9.45
N ARG A 57 -8.58 8.08 10.15
CA ARG A 57 -8.54 8.47 11.56
C ARG A 57 -9.56 7.68 12.37
N PRO A 58 -9.20 7.11 13.54
CA PRO A 58 -10.15 6.56 14.48
C PRO A 58 -11.10 7.64 14.98
N ILE A 59 -12.38 7.29 15.07
CA ILE A 59 -13.39 8.12 15.68
C ILE A 59 -14.20 7.27 16.67
N PHE A 60 -14.75 7.91 17.69
CA PHE A 60 -15.52 7.24 18.73
C PHE A 60 -16.84 7.96 18.96
N GLU A 61 -17.93 7.20 18.95
CA GLU A 61 -19.28 7.70 19.27
C GLU A 61 -19.81 6.87 20.45
N GLY A 62 -19.71 7.43 21.66
CA GLY A 62 -19.89 6.66 22.89
C GLY A 62 -18.94 5.46 22.94
N GLU A 63 -19.50 4.25 23.07
CA GLU A 63 -18.74 2.98 23.09
C GLU A 63 -18.42 2.43 21.68
N ARG A 64 -18.90 3.10 20.62
CA ARG A 64 -18.71 2.64 19.23
C ARG A 64 -17.36 3.13 18.70
N TYR A 65 -16.58 2.18 18.20
CA TYR A 65 -15.32 2.44 17.52
C TYR A 65 -15.58 2.49 16.01
N GLY A 66 -15.22 3.61 15.38
CA GLY A 66 -15.34 3.81 13.95
C GLY A 66 -14.08 4.38 13.32
N LEU A 67 -14.17 4.64 12.02
CA LEU A 67 -13.15 5.34 11.24
C LEU A 67 -13.80 6.48 10.46
N TRP A 68 -13.10 7.60 10.40
CA TRP A 68 -13.26 8.58 9.34
C TRP A 68 -12.20 8.32 8.27
N ILE A 69 -12.60 8.45 7.00
CA ILE A 69 -11.76 8.29 5.83
C ILE A 69 -11.93 9.54 4.96
N GLY A 70 -10.86 10.31 4.78
CA GLY A 70 -10.87 11.52 3.95
C GLY A 70 -9.97 11.36 2.72
N GLU A 71 -10.50 11.61 1.52
CA GLU A 71 -9.77 11.57 0.26
C GLU A 71 -9.25 12.96 -0.12
N TYR A 72 -8.01 13.03 -0.58
CA TYR A 72 -7.33 14.26 -0.99
C TYR A 72 -6.68 14.11 -2.37
N GLY A 73 -6.51 15.25 -3.03
CA GLY A 73 -6.07 15.35 -4.42
C GLY A 73 -4.68 15.97 -4.56
N PRO A 74 -4.07 15.86 -5.75
CA PRO A 74 -2.72 16.34 -6.01
C PRO A 74 -2.67 17.85 -5.90
N GLY A 75 -1.68 18.36 -5.16
CA GLY A 75 -1.51 19.80 -4.92
C GLY A 75 -2.63 20.45 -4.10
N SER A 76 -3.66 19.70 -3.70
CA SER A 76 -4.74 20.18 -2.85
C SER A 76 -4.36 20.02 -1.37
N ASN A 77 -4.81 20.95 -0.56
CA ASN A 77 -4.71 20.87 0.90
C ASN A 77 -6.05 20.41 1.49
N GLN A 78 -7.03 20.10 0.64
CA GLN A 78 -8.42 19.92 1.02
C GLN A 78 -8.86 18.48 0.89
N ILE A 79 -9.79 18.11 1.77
CA ILE A 79 -10.54 16.86 1.68
C ILE A 79 -11.76 17.10 0.78
N PHE A 80 -11.84 16.41 -0.35
CA PHE A 80 -12.95 16.58 -1.30
C PHE A 80 -14.00 15.47 -1.21
N ARG A 81 -13.67 14.35 -0.56
CA ARG A 81 -14.60 13.24 -0.29
C ARG A 81 -14.33 12.68 1.09
N GLU A 82 -15.39 12.35 1.82
CA GLU A 82 -15.27 11.72 3.14
C GLU A 82 -16.26 10.57 3.32
N GLU A 83 -15.85 9.61 4.13
CA GLU A 83 -16.67 8.46 4.55
C GLU A 83 -16.50 8.22 6.05
N ILE A 84 -17.60 7.92 6.75
CA ILE A 84 -17.61 7.57 8.16
C ILE A 84 -18.15 6.15 8.31
N LEU A 85 -17.39 5.25 8.95
CA LEU A 85 -17.71 3.84 9.07
C LEU A 85 -17.68 3.36 10.52
N PHE A 86 -18.73 2.65 10.95
CA PHE A 86 -18.86 2.04 12.28
C PHE A 86 -19.13 0.52 12.23
N ASP A 87 -18.79 -0.14 11.13
CA ASP A 87 -18.94 -1.59 10.99
C ASP A 87 -17.84 -2.37 11.73
N ALA A 88 -17.96 -3.71 11.77
CA ALA A 88 -17.00 -4.57 12.47
C ALA A 88 -15.56 -4.45 11.92
N GLY A 89 -15.42 -4.16 10.62
CA GLY A 89 -14.13 -3.99 9.97
C GLY A 89 -13.46 -2.68 10.35
N SER A 90 -14.21 -1.57 10.30
CA SER A 90 -13.72 -0.26 10.75
C SER A 90 -13.43 -0.25 12.25
N SER A 91 -14.27 -0.89 13.06
CA SER A 91 -14.04 -1.05 14.51
C SER A 91 -12.73 -1.78 14.81
N ALA A 92 -12.43 -2.87 14.10
CA ALA A 92 -11.19 -3.63 14.30
C ALA A 92 -9.93 -2.80 13.97
N ILE A 93 -9.98 -2.01 12.90
CA ILE A 93 -8.88 -1.11 12.52
C ILE A 93 -8.78 0.06 13.50
N SER A 94 -9.90 0.66 13.89
CA SER A 94 -9.97 1.74 14.88
C SER A 94 -9.29 1.34 16.18
N ARG A 95 -9.62 0.15 16.71
CA ARG A 95 -8.96 -0.42 17.91
C ARG A 95 -7.46 -0.69 17.71
N LEU A 96 -7.05 -1.11 16.52
CA LEU A 96 -5.62 -1.31 16.20
C LEU A 96 -4.87 0.03 16.23
N LEU A 97 -5.47 1.09 15.68
CA LEU A 97 -4.93 2.44 15.68
C LEU A 97 -4.95 3.09 17.07
N SER A 98 -5.95 2.81 17.91
CA SER A 98 -5.92 3.21 19.33
C SER A 98 -4.75 2.57 20.06
N LYS A 99 -4.50 1.27 19.87
CA LYS A 99 -3.32 0.60 20.46
C LYS A 99 -2.00 1.18 19.96
N TYR A 100 -1.95 1.60 18.70
CA TYR A 100 -0.80 2.33 18.16
C TYR A 100 -0.65 3.68 18.88
N ALA A 101 -1.70 4.50 18.97
CA ALA A 101 -1.65 5.76 19.74
C ALA A 101 -1.24 5.56 21.21
N GLU A 102 -1.64 4.45 21.84
CA GLU A 102 -1.25 4.09 23.21
C GLU A 102 0.17 3.50 23.33
N HIS A 103 0.97 3.52 22.27
CA HIS A 103 2.33 2.94 22.22
C HIS A 103 2.39 1.43 22.51
N ARG A 104 1.26 0.72 22.42
CA ARG A 104 1.16 -0.74 22.65
C ARG A 104 1.48 -1.57 21.40
N VAL A 105 1.56 -0.92 20.24
CA VAL A 105 1.93 -1.52 18.95
C VAL A 105 2.93 -0.57 18.29
N ASP A 106 4.09 -1.09 17.89
CA ASP A 106 5.07 -0.31 17.13
C ASP A 106 4.63 -0.09 15.67
N GLU A 107 5.16 0.96 15.04
CA GLU A 107 4.83 1.30 13.65
C GLU A 107 5.15 0.15 12.67
N GLY A 108 6.26 -0.57 12.85
CA GLY A 108 6.63 -1.68 11.96
C GLY A 108 5.63 -2.83 12.01
N LYS A 109 5.07 -3.12 13.19
CA LYS A 109 3.98 -4.09 13.37
C LYS A 109 2.65 -3.56 12.86
N LEU A 110 2.38 -2.26 13.00
CA LEU A 110 1.20 -1.62 12.41
C LEU A 110 1.23 -1.68 10.89
N ARG A 111 2.34 -1.27 10.26
CA ARG A 111 2.57 -1.28 8.80
C ARG A 111 2.31 -2.65 8.17
N ARG A 112 2.77 -3.72 8.82
CA ARG A 112 2.52 -5.11 8.38
C ARG A 112 1.05 -5.51 8.43
N ARG A 113 0.27 -4.94 9.35
CA ARG A 113 -1.15 -5.25 9.55
C ARG A 113 -2.06 -4.34 8.73
N LEU A 114 -1.67 -3.09 8.52
CA LEU A 114 -2.47 -2.04 7.88
C LEU A 114 -2.04 -1.83 6.42
N THR A 115 -2.13 -2.91 5.64
CA THR A 115 -1.86 -2.88 4.19
C THR A 115 -3.12 -2.54 3.40
N LEU A 116 -2.98 -1.99 2.19
CA LEU A 116 -4.12 -1.71 1.30
C LEU A 116 -4.99 -2.96 1.04
N LYS A 117 -4.36 -4.14 0.90
CA LYS A 117 -5.06 -5.43 0.82
C LYS A 117 -5.92 -5.70 2.06
N THR A 118 -5.41 -5.41 3.26
CA THR A 118 -6.16 -5.60 4.50
C THR A 118 -7.28 -4.58 4.62
N LEU A 119 -7.02 -3.32 4.27
CA LEU A 119 -8.03 -2.26 4.25
C LEU A 119 -9.17 -2.60 3.31
N ARG A 120 -8.90 -2.94 2.04
CA ARG A 120 -9.94 -3.33 1.07
C ARG A 120 -10.79 -4.51 1.53
N ARG A 121 -10.18 -5.49 2.22
CA ARG A 121 -10.90 -6.64 2.78
C ARG A 121 -11.77 -6.26 3.98
N ARG A 122 -11.29 -5.38 4.86
CA ARG A 122 -11.97 -5.02 6.11
C ARG A 122 -12.98 -3.88 5.91
N LEU A 123 -12.70 -2.96 5.01
CA LEU A 123 -13.48 -1.77 4.71
C LEU A 123 -14.15 -1.92 3.35
N SER A 124 -14.86 -3.04 3.13
CA SER A 124 -15.51 -3.35 1.84
C SER A 124 -16.59 -2.35 1.44
N ASN A 125 -17.08 -1.57 2.42
CA ASN A 125 -18.09 -0.53 2.24
C ASN A 125 -17.48 0.85 1.90
N SER A 126 -16.16 1.00 2.00
CA SER A 126 -15.48 2.25 1.62
C SER A 126 -15.17 2.24 0.12
N GLU A 127 -15.74 3.17 -0.64
CA GLU A 127 -15.38 3.29 -2.05
C GLU A 127 -14.01 3.95 -2.21
N ILE A 128 -13.66 4.91 -1.33
CA ILE A 128 -12.35 5.57 -1.29
C ILE A 128 -11.25 4.49 -1.24
N VAL A 129 -11.32 3.60 -0.26
CA VAL A 129 -10.31 2.53 -0.08
C VAL A 129 -10.34 1.50 -1.21
N ARG A 130 -11.52 1.15 -1.72
CA ARG A 130 -11.67 0.17 -2.80
C ARG A 130 -11.06 0.66 -4.11
N ASN A 131 -11.27 1.93 -4.43
CA ASN A 131 -10.86 2.51 -5.70
C ASN A 131 -9.41 3.00 -5.68
N PHE A 132 -8.84 3.24 -4.49
CA PHE A 132 -7.46 3.70 -4.36
C PHE A 132 -6.45 2.70 -4.92
N LYS A 133 -5.49 3.18 -5.71
CA LYS A 133 -4.36 2.42 -6.25
C LYS A 133 -3.07 3.23 -6.07
N HIS A 134 -1.96 2.55 -5.81
CA HIS A 134 -0.66 3.22 -5.90
C HIS A 134 -0.31 3.49 -7.38
N TYR A 135 0.38 4.61 -7.64
CA TYR A 135 0.85 4.88 -8.99
C TYR A 135 1.96 3.93 -9.36
N ILE A 136 2.99 3.81 -8.52
CA ILE A 136 4.08 2.84 -8.64
C ILE A 136 4.00 1.86 -7.48
N CYS A 137 4.30 0.58 -7.74
CA CYS A 137 4.30 -0.43 -6.67
C CYS A 137 5.31 -0.04 -5.57
N PRO A 138 4.89 0.12 -4.30
CA PRO A 138 5.81 0.45 -3.22
C PRO A 138 6.93 -0.59 -3.12
N LEU A 139 8.20 -0.14 -3.03
CA LEU A 139 9.37 -1.03 -3.07
C LEU A 139 9.33 -2.13 -2.01
N GLU A 140 8.92 -1.79 -0.79
CA GLU A 140 8.82 -2.78 0.29
C GLU A 140 7.85 -3.90 -0.08
N ARG A 141 6.66 -3.54 -0.59
CA ARG A 141 5.68 -4.50 -1.10
C ARG A 141 6.24 -5.28 -2.29
N PHE A 142 6.89 -4.61 -3.24
CA PHE A 142 7.44 -5.24 -4.44
C PHE A 142 8.52 -6.27 -4.10
N TYR A 143 9.40 -6.00 -3.16
CA TYR A 143 10.52 -6.88 -2.80
C TYR A 143 10.20 -7.91 -1.71
N ARG A 144 9.19 -7.68 -0.87
CA ARG A 144 8.86 -8.60 0.23
C ARG A 144 7.55 -9.37 0.00
N ASP A 145 6.49 -8.69 -0.44
CA ASP A 145 5.13 -9.23 -0.32
C ASP A 145 4.40 -9.50 -1.65
N CYS A 146 4.93 -9.02 -2.77
CA CYS A 146 4.33 -9.22 -4.10
C CYS A 146 4.18 -10.71 -4.45
N PRO A 147 2.94 -11.24 -4.56
CA PRO A 147 2.69 -12.66 -4.82
C PRO A 147 3.05 -13.08 -6.25
N HIS A 148 3.19 -12.12 -7.17
CA HIS A 148 3.54 -12.40 -8.56
C HIS A 148 5.00 -12.84 -8.70
N ILE A 149 5.89 -12.42 -7.80
CA ILE A 149 7.32 -12.79 -7.86
C ILE A 149 7.50 -14.30 -7.73
N GLU A 150 6.81 -14.92 -6.76
CA GLU A 150 6.86 -16.37 -6.59
C GLU A 150 6.23 -17.10 -7.78
N LYS A 151 5.11 -16.60 -8.30
CA LYS A 151 4.45 -17.16 -9.50
C LYS A 151 5.36 -17.13 -10.72
N ILE A 152 6.04 -16.00 -10.96
CA ILE A 152 7.03 -15.86 -12.03
C ILE A 152 8.12 -16.91 -11.84
N TYR A 153 8.73 -16.96 -10.66
CA TYR A 153 9.83 -17.90 -10.40
C TYR A 153 9.43 -19.35 -10.63
N ARG A 154 8.25 -19.74 -10.15
CA ARG A 154 7.70 -21.08 -10.35
C ARG A 154 7.50 -21.39 -11.83
N ALA A 155 6.86 -20.50 -12.58
CA ALA A 155 6.65 -20.68 -14.02
C ALA A 155 7.96 -20.82 -14.81
N ILE A 156 9.01 -20.08 -14.40
CA ILE A 156 10.32 -20.21 -15.01
C ILE A 156 10.94 -21.58 -14.67
N ARG A 157 10.90 -22.01 -13.40
CA ARG A 157 11.43 -23.31 -12.93
C ARG A 157 10.70 -24.52 -13.51
N GLU A 158 9.42 -24.39 -13.84
CA GLU A 158 8.63 -25.43 -14.52
C GLU A 158 9.04 -25.59 -15.99
N ARG A 159 9.47 -24.49 -16.63
CA ARG A 159 9.84 -24.48 -18.05
C ARG A 159 11.33 -24.75 -18.31
N TYR A 160 12.20 -24.43 -17.34
CA TYR A 160 13.65 -24.51 -17.50
C TYR A 160 14.31 -25.22 -16.31
N SER A 161 15.23 -26.14 -16.60
CA SER A 161 16.02 -26.83 -15.57
C SER A 161 17.07 -25.90 -14.95
N ALA A 162 17.51 -26.23 -13.73
CA ALA A 162 18.63 -25.54 -13.08
C ALA A 162 19.88 -25.56 -13.96
N GLY A 163 20.63 -24.45 -14.01
CA GLY A 163 21.80 -24.32 -14.89
C GLY A 163 21.47 -24.04 -16.37
N SER A 164 20.19 -23.97 -16.75
CA SER A 164 19.81 -23.59 -18.12
C SER A 164 20.15 -22.13 -18.40
N ARG A 165 20.75 -21.87 -19.56
CA ARG A 165 20.89 -20.50 -20.11
C ARG A 165 19.61 -20.08 -20.81
N ILE A 166 18.97 -19.03 -20.32
CA ILE A 166 17.65 -18.57 -20.75
C ILE A 166 17.78 -17.14 -21.27
N ARG A 167 17.25 -16.88 -22.47
CA ARG A 167 17.21 -15.53 -23.04
C ARG A 167 16.26 -14.63 -22.24
N TYR A 168 16.63 -13.36 -22.07
CA TYR A 168 15.81 -12.37 -21.37
C TYR A 168 14.41 -12.24 -21.97
N SER A 169 14.29 -12.30 -23.30
CA SER A 169 13.00 -12.23 -23.99
C SER A 169 12.02 -13.31 -23.53
N LEU A 170 12.50 -14.54 -23.31
CA LEU A 170 11.64 -15.65 -22.86
C LEU A 170 11.16 -15.47 -21.42
N ILE A 171 11.98 -14.86 -20.56
CA ILE A 171 11.58 -14.50 -19.20
C ILE A 171 10.58 -13.35 -19.25
N SER A 172 10.82 -12.34 -20.09
CA SER A 172 9.88 -11.24 -20.30
C SER A 172 8.51 -11.77 -20.73
N ASP A 173 8.45 -12.74 -21.65
CA ASP A 173 7.18 -13.36 -22.08
C ASP A 173 6.43 -14.00 -20.89
N ILE A 174 7.14 -14.68 -19.98
CA ILE A 174 6.54 -15.25 -18.76
C ILE A 174 6.01 -14.14 -17.84
N ILE A 175 6.75 -13.05 -17.70
CA ILE A 175 6.34 -11.90 -16.88
C ILE A 175 5.09 -11.24 -17.47
N PHE A 176 5.05 -11.02 -18.79
CA PHE A 176 3.90 -10.43 -19.49
C PHE A 176 2.66 -11.33 -19.44
N GLY A 177 2.85 -12.66 -19.38
CA GLY A 177 1.75 -13.62 -19.22
C GLY A 177 1.04 -13.58 -17.87
N ILE A 178 1.56 -12.85 -16.87
CA ILE A 178 0.99 -12.79 -15.53
C ILE A 178 0.07 -11.58 -15.37
N LYS A 179 -1.14 -11.82 -14.85
CA LYS A 179 -2.12 -10.77 -14.56
C LYS A 179 -1.51 -9.68 -13.67
N GLN A 180 -1.74 -8.42 -14.05
CA GLN A 180 -1.31 -7.24 -13.31
C GLN A 180 -1.96 -7.13 -11.92
N CYS A 181 -1.29 -6.42 -11.00
CA CYS A 181 -1.82 -6.13 -9.67
C CYS A 181 -3.00 -5.17 -9.74
N ASP A 182 -4.15 -5.52 -9.15
CA ASP A 182 -5.37 -4.68 -9.15
C ASP A 182 -5.24 -3.39 -8.28
N ASP A 183 -4.14 -3.23 -7.54
CA ASP A 183 -3.89 -2.14 -6.60
C ASP A 183 -2.68 -1.26 -6.94
N VAL A 184 -2.12 -1.42 -8.15
CA VAL A 184 -1.00 -0.60 -8.66
C VAL A 184 -1.23 -0.26 -10.13
N ILE A 185 -0.83 0.93 -10.56
CA ILE A 185 -0.87 1.35 -11.97
C ILE A 185 0.41 0.94 -12.71
N ILE A 186 1.60 1.19 -12.13
CA ILE A 186 2.92 0.92 -12.68
C ILE A 186 3.61 -0.19 -11.88
N CYS A 187 3.81 -1.33 -12.52
CA CYS A 187 4.55 -2.46 -11.95
C CYS A 187 6.04 -2.36 -12.31
N PRO A 188 6.98 -2.41 -11.34
CA PRO A 188 8.42 -2.37 -11.61
C PRO A 188 8.96 -3.46 -12.56
N LEU A 189 8.19 -4.52 -12.83
CA LEU A 189 8.54 -5.56 -13.82
C LEU A 189 8.00 -5.28 -15.23
N LEU A 190 6.93 -4.50 -15.35
CA LEU A 190 6.28 -4.24 -16.64
C LEU A 190 6.64 -2.87 -17.20
N SER A 191 7.21 -2.00 -16.36
CA SER A 191 7.49 -0.60 -16.67
C SER A 191 8.98 -0.31 -16.81
N SER A 192 9.83 -1.34 -16.74
CA SER A 192 11.26 -1.22 -16.99
C SER A 192 11.52 -0.91 -18.47
N PRO A 193 12.49 -0.01 -18.78
CA PRO A 193 12.72 0.47 -20.14
C PRO A 193 13.32 -0.60 -21.05
N ASN A 194 13.93 -1.65 -20.49
CA ASN A 194 14.50 -2.77 -21.23
C ASN A 194 14.42 -4.09 -20.43
N ALA A 195 14.72 -5.19 -21.11
CA ALA A 195 14.65 -6.52 -20.53
C ALA A 195 15.70 -6.73 -19.41
N LEU A 196 16.89 -6.15 -19.52
CA LEU A 196 17.94 -6.27 -18.49
C LEU A 196 17.47 -5.69 -17.15
N ASP A 197 16.89 -4.49 -17.15
CA ASP A 197 16.37 -3.86 -15.93
C ASP A 197 15.24 -4.68 -15.30
N THR A 198 14.39 -5.28 -16.15
CA THR A 198 13.32 -6.18 -15.71
C THR A 198 13.89 -7.39 -14.96
N ILE A 199 14.92 -8.02 -15.54
CA ILE A 199 15.62 -9.15 -14.95
C ILE A 199 16.34 -8.77 -13.66
N ILE A 200 17.00 -7.61 -13.62
CA ILE A 200 17.67 -7.11 -12.40
C ILE A 200 16.65 -6.89 -11.29
N ASN A 201 15.51 -6.27 -11.58
CA ASN A 201 14.43 -6.05 -10.61
C ASN A 201 13.84 -7.37 -10.12
N LEU A 202 13.61 -8.33 -11.02
CA LEU A 202 13.15 -9.67 -10.66
C LEU A 202 14.18 -10.37 -9.77
N ASN A 203 15.46 -10.37 -10.13
CA ASN A 203 16.52 -11.01 -9.35
C ASN A 203 16.63 -10.41 -7.94
N LYS A 204 16.63 -9.09 -7.82
CA LYS A 204 16.59 -8.39 -6.52
C LYS A 204 15.39 -8.84 -5.68
N ALA A 205 14.23 -9.03 -6.31
CA ALA A 205 13.01 -9.48 -5.68
C ALA A 205 13.03 -10.96 -5.26
N LEU A 206 13.71 -11.83 -6.00
CA LEU A 206 13.91 -13.23 -5.64
C LEU A 206 14.87 -13.37 -4.45
N ARG A 207 16.01 -12.66 -4.52
CA ARG A 207 17.03 -12.64 -3.46
C ARG A 207 16.50 -12.09 -2.15
N SER A 208 15.74 -11.00 -2.21
CA SER A 208 15.10 -10.40 -1.02
C SER A 208 14.16 -11.35 -0.29
N ARG A 209 13.59 -12.33 -1.02
CA ARG A 209 12.67 -13.36 -0.49
C ARG A 209 13.32 -14.71 -0.25
N ARG A 210 14.62 -14.87 -0.56
CA ARG A 210 15.33 -16.16 -0.52
C ARG A 210 14.64 -17.25 -1.35
N LEU A 211 14.02 -16.87 -2.47
CA LEU A 211 13.36 -17.82 -3.37
C LEU A 211 14.34 -18.48 -4.36
N GLY A 212 15.39 -17.75 -4.72
CA GLY A 212 16.40 -18.17 -5.69
C GLY A 212 17.17 -16.97 -6.22
N GLU A 213 18.06 -17.23 -7.18
CA GLU A 213 18.85 -16.20 -7.84
C GLU A 213 18.93 -16.45 -9.35
N MET A 214 19.04 -15.35 -10.09
CA MET A 214 19.32 -15.35 -11.51
C MET A 214 20.70 -14.77 -11.74
N LYS A 215 21.62 -15.59 -12.21
CA LYS A 215 22.97 -15.17 -12.58
C LYS A 215 22.95 -14.64 -14.01
N ILE A 216 23.27 -13.36 -14.18
CA ILE A 216 23.48 -12.77 -15.50
C ILE A 216 24.76 -13.35 -16.10
N ILE A 217 24.64 -14.00 -17.25
CA ILE A 217 25.78 -14.63 -17.95
C ILE A 217 26.35 -13.66 -19.00
N ASP A 218 25.48 -13.00 -19.76
CA ASP A 218 25.83 -12.01 -20.78
C ASP A 218 24.73 -10.94 -20.92
N GLY A 219 24.84 -10.06 -21.92
CA GLY A 219 23.87 -8.98 -22.16
C GLY A 219 22.45 -9.43 -22.55
N SER A 220 22.20 -10.73 -22.71
CA SER A 220 20.95 -11.28 -23.24
C SER A 220 20.48 -12.57 -22.55
N THR A 221 21.31 -13.21 -21.72
CA THR A 221 20.99 -14.48 -21.07
C THR A 221 21.24 -14.50 -19.56
N VAL A 222 20.37 -15.22 -18.84
CA VAL A 222 20.55 -15.57 -17.43
C VAL A 222 20.60 -17.07 -17.24
N GLU A 223 21.15 -17.48 -16.09
CA GLU A 223 21.07 -18.82 -15.56
C GLU A 223 20.34 -18.81 -14.20
N ILE A 224 19.48 -19.79 -13.95
CA ILE A 224 18.78 -19.92 -12.68
C ILE A 224 19.57 -20.86 -11.77
N THR A 225 19.86 -20.36 -10.57
CA THR A 225 20.50 -21.10 -9.49
C THR A 225 19.52 -21.43 -8.38
#